data_AF-A0A9Q5I5X5-F1
#
_entry.id   AF-A0A9Q5I5X5-F1
#
_cell.length_a   1.000
_cell.length_b   1.000
_cell.length_c   1.000
_cell.angle_alpha   90.00
_cell.angle_beta   90.00
_cell.angle_gamma   90.00
#
_symmetry.space_group_name_H-M   'P 1'
#
loop_
_entity.id
_entity.type
_entity.pdbx_description
1 polymer ?
#
loop_
_entity_poly.entity_id
_entity_poly.type
_entity_poly.pdbx_seq_one_letter_code
_entity_poly.pdbx_strand_id
1 'polypeptide(L)'
;MCRASYMMALVIVTAPAPSSEELGVRTHNIPYFVTLVGPNPLKSADLAGYLRGENPDYDPAPIVSAFNLIVMAHAAHTGFRALTKDAYYFDPNADTGVPTRPSIKVINSFFASVRPVHKSLIVSVNTCMSMFHVLRSMANALREFMQQSRSAVPQKFFGNMRIVTSYLRYNRRNTVKVIGPGMARWTKIQSEKFGNITVEEYFQKKFHITLCYADDLPVVNVGKEGKDIFVPAELSKIVPGTLFTSELKSGESAALCAANNKMPAGYTQTITIKGLCLLGFEEGTPPIASFRIKILTNMAVVTACVLPAPLMVHGIQFARLAELKHLAVVVLKDGNIEESDSLLKVQVREAVKALIRKCHARGMNVNLDFIMQVLQLHHLSREDPYHDEDVDKVSRLFESLPGRPQIVLALMSNKNKHIYVGLHRYFDVGQDFQSVISLIENMLDKEGHD
;
A
#
# COMPACT_ATOMS: atom_id res chain seq x y z
N MET A 1 1.03 -25.30 -50.51
CA MET A 1 1.90 -24.15 -50.90
C MET A 1 1.06 -22.88 -50.89
N CYS A 2 1.21 -22.03 -49.87
CA CYS A 2 0.83 -20.61 -49.93
C CYS A 2 1.94 -19.86 -49.20
N ARG A 3 2.93 -19.35 -49.95
CA ARG A 3 3.94 -18.43 -49.41
C ARG A 3 3.25 -17.06 -49.30
N ALA A 4 2.89 -16.66 -48.09
CA ALA A 4 2.56 -15.27 -47.83
C ALA A 4 3.89 -14.48 -47.84
N SER A 5 4.08 -13.63 -48.85
CA SER A 5 5.15 -12.64 -48.85
C SER A 5 4.91 -11.66 -47.69
N TYR A 6 5.82 -11.62 -46.73
CA TYR A 6 5.74 -10.67 -45.61
C TYR A 6 6.29 -9.32 -46.07
N MET A 7 5.37 -8.38 -46.32
CA MET A 7 5.69 -6.98 -46.56
C MET A 7 5.98 -6.28 -45.23
N MET A 8 7.11 -5.58 -45.11
CA MET A 8 7.27 -4.56 -44.07
C MET A 8 6.23 -3.46 -44.34
N ALA A 9 5.27 -3.31 -43.43
CA ALA A 9 4.30 -2.24 -43.49
C ALA A 9 4.79 -1.07 -42.62
N LEU A 10 5.03 0.07 -43.28
CA LEU A 10 5.20 1.35 -42.59
C LEU A 10 3.80 1.89 -42.28
N VAL A 11 3.44 1.97 -41.01
CA VAL A 11 2.18 2.60 -40.59
C VAL A 11 2.50 4.01 -40.09
N ILE A 12 1.96 5.01 -40.79
CA ILE A 12 2.03 6.40 -40.36
C ILE A 12 0.84 6.65 -39.44
N VAL A 13 1.13 6.86 -38.15
CA VAL A 13 0.10 7.24 -37.17
C VAL A 13 0.27 8.73 -36.87
N THR A 14 -0.76 9.51 -37.20
CA THR A 14 -0.84 10.92 -36.81
C THR A 14 -1.56 11.03 -35.48
N ALA A 15 -0.83 11.30 -34.42
CA ALA A 15 -1.43 11.73 -33.16
C ALA A 15 -1.60 13.25 -33.17
N PRO A 16 -2.75 13.79 -32.70
CA PRO A 16 -2.86 15.22 -32.49
C PRO A 16 -1.78 15.66 -31.50
N ALA A 17 -0.96 16.63 -31.91
CA ALA A 17 -0.04 17.25 -30.98
C ALA A 17 -0.86 17.84 -29.81
N PRO A 18 -0.44 17.68 -28.54
CA PRO A 18 -1.06 18.42 -27.46
C PRO A 18 -0.95 19.90 -27.82
N SER A 19 -2.09 20.61 -27.91
CA SER A 19 -2.11 22.04 -28.21
C SER A 19 -1.42 22.81 -27.10
N SER A 20 -0.10 22.98 -27.23
CA SER A 20 0.63 24.03 -26.54
C SER A 20 0.44 25.31 -27.35
N GLU A 21 -0.60 26.08 -27.03
CA GLU A 21 -0.73 27.49 -27.46
C GLU A 21 0.29 28.39 -26.72
N GLU A 22 1.50 27.91 -26.50
CA GLU A 22 2.61 28.67 -25.95
C GLU A 22 3.85 28.32 -26.74
N LEU A 23 4.21 29.24 -27.62
CA LEU A 23 5.27 29.26 -28.63
C LEU A 23 4.62 29.31 -30.01
N GLY A 24 4.92 30.38 -30.77
CA GLY A 24 4.58 30.54 -32.18
C GLY A 24 5.30 29.53 -33.07
N VAL A 25 5.14 28.24 -32.78
CA VAL A 25 5.64 27.11 -33.54
C VAL A 25 4.44 26.44 -34.17
N ARG A 26 4.50 26.33 -35.50
CA ARG A 26 3.46 25.74 -36.34
C ARG A 26 2.96 24.43 -35.74
N THR A 27 1.64 24.27 -35.72
CA THR A 27 0.94 22.99 -35.51
C THR A 27 1.42 21.99 -36.55
N HIS A 28 2.46 21.24 -36.23
CA HIS A 28 2.86 20.09 -37.02
C HIS A 28 2.40 18.86 -36.27
N ASN A 29 1.45 18.13 -36.86
CA ASN A 29 1.18 16.75 -36.49
C ASN A 29 2.53 16.06 -36.39
N ILE A 30 2.92 15.58 -35.21
CA ILE A 30 4.19 14.88 -35.06
C ILE A 30 3.97 13.51 -35.73
N PRO A 31 4.60 13.23 -36.89
CA PRO A 31 4.43 11.95 -37.54
C PRO A 31 5.19 10.91 -36.73
N TYR A 32 4.49 9.88 -36.25
CA TYR A 32 5.14 8.71 -35.68
C TYR A 32 5.30 7.67 -36.77
N PHE A 33 6.54 7.25 -37.01
CA PHE A 33 6.88 6.17 -37.92
C PHE A 33 6.93 4.87 -37.12
N VAL A 34 5.89 4.04 -37.24
CA VAL A 34 5.86 2.71 -36.63
C VAL A 34 6.27 1.70 -37.68
N THR A 35 7.40 1.02 -37.44
CA THR A 35 7.85 -0.09 -38.28
C THR A 35 7.37 -1.38 -37.66
N LEU A 36 6.49 -2.09 -38.37
CA LEU A 36 6.10 -3.44 -37.99
C LEU A 36 7.14 -4.41 -38.55
N VAL A 37 8.04 -4.88 -37.69
CA VAL A 37 8.93 -6.00 -38.01
C VAL A 37 8.11 -7.29 -37.86
N GLY A 38 8.22 -8.19 -38.84
CA GLY A 38 7.30 -9.30 -39.07
C GLY A 38 6.86 -10.08 -37.82
N PRO A 39 5.65 -10.67 -37.83
CA PRO A 39 5.11 -11.31 -36.64
C PRO A 39 5.95 -12.52 -36.27
N ASN A 40 6.33 -12.64 -35.00
CA ASN A 40 6.72 -13.93 -34.45
C ASN A 40 5.44 -14.78 -34.32
N PRO A 41 5.24 -15.82 -35.14
CA PRO A 41 3.97 -16.52 -35.19
C PRO A 41 3.80 -17.41 -33.95
N LEU A 42 2.80 -17.09 -33.12
CA LEU A 42 2.43 -17.89 -31.95
C LEU A 42 1.30 -18.83 -32.33
N LYS A 43 1.55 -20.15 -32.31
CA LYS A 43 0.56 -21.15 -32.71
C LYS A 43 -0.15 -21.74 -31.50
N SER A 44 -1.48 -21.64 -31.46
CA SER A 44 -2.28 -22.27 -30.41
C SER A 44 -2.19 -23.80 -30.41
N ALA A 45 -1.86 -24.41 -31.55
CA ALA A 45 -1.64 -25.85 -31.67
C ALA A 45 -0.46 -26.34 -30.82
N ASP A 46 0.64 -25.57 -30.78
CA ASP A 46 1.84 -25.90 -30.02
C ASP A 46 1.54 -25.85 -28.51
N LEU A 47 0.80 -24.81 -28.07
CA LEU A 47 0.28 -24.74 -26.71
C LEU A 47 -0.63 -25.94 -26.39
N ALA A 48 -1.51 -26.34 -27.31
CA ALA A 48 -2.40 -27.48 -27.07
C ALA A 48 -1.62 -28.79 -26.89
N GLY A 49 -0.52 -28.99 -27.63
CA GLY A 49 0.40 -30.11 -27.43
C GLY A 49 1.08 -30.08 -26.05
N TYR A 50 1.57 -28.91 -25.64
CA TYR A 50 2.14 -28.69 -24.30
C TYR A 50 1.13 -29.01 -23.18
N LEU A 51 -0.11 -28.52 -23.29
CA LEU A 51 -1.15 -28.76 -22.28
C LEU A 51 -1.53 -30.24 -22.15
N ARG A 52 -1.40 -31.02 -23.23
CA ARG A 52 -1.62 -32.48 -23.23
C ARG A 52 -0.40 -33.27 -22.73
N GLY A 53 0.75 -32.62 -22.59
CA GLY A 53 2.03 -33.27 -22.24
C GLY A 53 2.74 -33.92 -23.44
N GLU A 54 2.34 -33.59 -24.68
CA GLU A 54 2.96 -34.13 -25.90
C GLU A 54 4.29 -33.46 -26.23
N ASN A 55 4.46 -32.21 -25.83
CA ASN A 55 5.68 -31.44 -26.02
C ASN A 55 6.06 -30.70 -24.72
N PRO A 56 6.67 -31.39 -23.74
CA PRO A 56 7.00 -30.79 -22.45
C PRO A 56 8.09 -29.71 -22.54
N ASP A 57 8.93 -29.74 -23.58
CA ASP A 57 10.04 -28.80 -23.78
C ASP A 57 9.61 -27.48 -24.47
N TYR A 58 8.37 -27.40 -24.95
CA TYR A 58 7.81 -26.17 -25.50
C TYR A 58 7.71 -25.09 -24.43
N ASP A 59 8.23 -23.89 -24.71
CA ASP A 59 8.07 -22.72 -23.85
C ASP A 59 6.71 -22.04 -24.11
N PRO A 60 5.73 -22.14 -23.18
CA PRO A 60 4.44 -21.49 -23.35
C PRO A 60 4.46 -19.99 -23.03
N ALA A 61 5.55 -19.43 -22.49
CA ALA A 61 5.56 -18.06 -21.98
C ALA A 61 5.18 -16.99 -23.03
N PRO A 62 5.69 -17.03 -24.28
CA PRO A 62 5.33 -16.02 -25.29
C PRO A 62 3.84 -16.02 -25.64
N ILE A 63 3.24 -17.20 -25.82
CA ILE A 63 1.82 -17.33 -26.16
C ILE A 63 0.91 -17.03 -24.95
N VAL A 64 1.32 -17.42 -23.75
CA VAL A 64 0.62 -17.04 -22.51
C VAL A 64 0.66 -15.54 -22.30
N SER A 65 1.79 -14.87 -22.59
CA SER A 65 1.89 -13.42 -22.55
C SER A 65 0.94 -12.75 -23.55
N ALA A 66 0.84 -13.28 -24.78
CA ALA A 66 -0.11 -12.77 -25.76
C ALA A 66 -1.57 -12.92 -25.27
N PHE A 67 -1.93 -14.06 -24.69
CA PHE A 67 -3.25 -14.24 -24.09
C PHE A 67 -3.50 -13.28 -22.91
N ASN A 68 -2.50 -13.04 -22.05
CA ASN A 68 -2.61 -12.05 -20.97
C ASN A 68 -2.89 -10.64 -21.51
N LEU A 69 -2.23 -10.23 -22.60
CA LEU A 69 -2.51 -8.93 -23.23
C LEU A 69 -3.95 -8.84 -23.75
N ILE A 70 -4.47 -9.91 -24.37
CA ILE A 70 -5.84 -9.95 -24.89
C ILE A 70 -6.86 -9.88 -23.75
N VAL A 71 -6.67 -10.69 -22.71
CA VAL A 71 -7.57 -10.79 -21.55
C VAL A 71 -7.59 -9.49 -20.74
N MET A 72 -6.47 -8.78 -20.63
CA MET A 72 -6.39 -7.53 -19.87
C MET A 72 -6.70 -6.27 -20.68
N ALA A 73 -6.81 -6.36 -22.01
CA ALA A 73 -7.00 -5.19 -22.87
C ALA A 73 -8.25 -4.38 -22.54
N HIS A 74 -9.39 -5.04 -22.29
CA HIS A 74 -10.62 -4.34 -21.94
C HIS A 74 -10.45 -3.53 -20.65
N ALA A 75 -9.98 -4.18 -19.58
CA ALA A 75 -9.70 -3.54 -18.30
C ALA A 75 -8.68 -2.39 -18.40
N ALA A 76 -7.73 -2.48 -19.33
CA ALA A 76 -6.77 -1.41 -19.60
C ALA A 76 -7.38 -0.17 -20.25
N HIS A 77 -8.47 -0.33 -21.00
CA HIS A 77 -9.19 0.78 -21.62
C HIS A 77 -10.25 1.40 -20.69
N THR A 78 -10.93 0.58 -19.89
CA THR A 78 -12.05 1.02 -19.04
C THR A 78 -11.62 1.37 -17.61
N GLY A 79 -10.56 0.74 -17.12
CA GLY A 79 -10.00 0.97 -15.80
C GLY A 79 -8.74 1.82 -15.81
N PHE A 80 -8.09 1.88 -14.65
CA PHE A 80 -6.76 2.45 -14.49
C PHE A 80 -5.90 1.54 -13.63
N ARG A 81 -4.60 1.54 -13.89
CA ARG A 81 -3.62 0.77 -13.14
C ARG A 81 -2.87 1.68 -12.18
N ALA A 82 -2.75 1.27 -10.92
CA ALA A 82 -1.83 1.93 -9.99
C ALA A 82 -0.39 1.52 -10.35
N LEU A 83 0.55 2.46 -10.33
CA LEU A 83 1.95 2.30 -10.79
C LEU A 83 2.66 1.04 -10.22
N THR A 84 2.24 0.56 -9.05
CA THR A 84 2.89 -0.54 -8.32
C THR A 84 2.12 -1.86 -8.34
N LYS A 85 0.97 -1.95 -9.00
CA LYS A 85 0.12 -3.17 -8.96
C LYS A 85 -0.25 -3.66 -10.34
N ASP A 86 -0.28 -4.98 -10.55
CA ASP A 86 -0.73 -5.60 -11.80
C ASP A 86 -2.27 -5.63 -11.95
N ALA A 87 -3.01 -5.16 -10.94
CA ALA A 87 -4.46 -5.13 -10.94
C ALA A 87 -5.03 -3.84 -11.53
N TYR A 88 -6.21 -3.95 -12.13
CA TYR A 88 -6.97 -2.82 -12.64
C TYR A 88 -8.01 -2.38 -11.64
N TYR A 89 -8.06 -1.07 -11.44
CA TYR A 89 -9.04 -0.37 -10.62
C TYR A 89 -10.06 0.28 -11.54
N PHE A 90 -11.30 0.35 -11.07
CA PHE A 90 -12.42 0.88 -11.82
C PHE A 90 -13.05 2.04 -11.04
N ASP A 91 -13.87 2.86 -11.71
CA ASP A 91 -14.27 4.20 -11.24
C ASP A 91 -14.63 4.25 -9.74
N PRO A 92 -13.95 5.10 -8.94
CA PRO A 92 -14.25 5.28 -7.52
C PRO A 92 -15.65 5.83 -7.22
N ASN A 93 -16.27 6.50 -8.20
CA ASN A 93 -17.61 7.08 -8.09
C ASN A 93 -18.72 6.07 -8.38
N ALA A 94 -18.37 4.89 -8.90
CA ALA A 94 -19.29 3.77 -8.92
C ALA A 94 -19.48 3.22 -7.49
N ASP A 95 -20.52 2.41 -7.30
CA ASP A 95 -20.86 1.74 -6.03
C ASP A 95 -19.91 0.55 -5.74
N THR A 96 -18.61 0.79 -5.97
CA THR A 96 -17.54 -0.21 -6.03
C THR A 96 -16.56 -0.09 -4.87
N GLY A 97 -16.73 0.89 -3.98
CA GLY A 97 -15.78 1.15 -2.90
C GLY A 97 -16.42 1.60 -1.59
N VAL A 98 -15.66 1.46 -0.51
CA VAL A 98 -16.08 1.78 0.86
C VAL A 98 -15.45 3.12 1.26
N PRO A 99 -16.25 4.15 1.61
CA PRO A 99 -15.70 5.40 2.11
C PRO A 99 -15.02 5.15 3.47
N THR A 100 -13.81 5.66 3.63
CA THR A 100 -13.05 5.54 4.89
C THR A 100 -12.92 6.89 5.58
N ARG A 101 -12.56 7.92 4.82
CA ARG A 101 -12.52 9.32 5.22
C ARG A 101 -13.05 10.18 4.07
N PRO A 102 -13.41 11.45 4.30
CA PRO A 102 -13.93 12.33 3.24
C PRO A 102 -13.02 12.44 2.00
N SER A 103 -11.71 12.19 2.16
CA SER A 103 -10.71 12.35 1.12
C SER A 103 -10.23 11.03 0.48
N ILE A 104 -10.63 9.87 1.03
CA ILE A 104 -10.09 8.56 0.65
C ILE A 104 -11.18 7.47 0.65
N LYS A 105 -11.21 6.66 -0.40
CA LYS A 105 -12.12 5.52 -0.57
C LYS A 105 -11.32 4.25 -0.81
N VAL A 106 -11.73 3.13 -0.23
CA VAL A 106 -11.22 1.79 -0.57
C VAL A 106 -11.88 1.36 -1.85
N ILE A 107 -11.11 0.93 -2.85
CA ILE A 107 -11.59 0.52 -4.17
C ILE A 107 -11.20 -0.92 -4.43
N ASN A 108 -12.16 -1.69 -4.96
CA ASN A 108 -11.94 -3.02 -5.47
C ASN A 108 -11.20 -2.99 -6.82
N SER A 109 -10.23 -3.88 -6.95
CA SER A 109 -9.51 -4.14 -8.19
C SER A 109 -9.57 -5.59 -8.54
N PHE A 110 -9.41 -5.84 -9.84
CA PHE A 110 -9.41 -7.18 -10.41
C PHE A 110 -8.10 -7.37 -11.16
N PHE A 111 -7.50 -8.53 -10.92
CA PHE A 111 -6.35 -9.03 -11.66
C PHE A 111 -6.79 -10.30 -12.36
N ALA A 112 -6.49 -10.43 -13.64
CA ALA A 112 -6.68 -11.67 -14.37
C ALA A 112 -5.38 -12.12 -15.03
N SER A 113 -5.16 -13.43 -15.04
CA SER A 113 -4.00 -14.04 -15.69
C SER A 113 -4.38 -15.37 -16.30
N VAL A 114 -3.85 -15.63 -17.49
CA VAL A 114 -4.00 -16.89 -18.19
C VAL A 114 -2.93 -17.85 -17.70
N ARG A 115 -3.34 -19.04 -17.27
CA ARG A 115 -2.47 -20.07 -16.70
C ARG A 115 -2.67 -21.40 -17.42
N PRO A 116 -1.61 -21.99 -17.99
CA PRO A 116 -1.68 -23.35 -18.51
C PRO A 116 -1.89 -24.34 -17.36
N VAL A 117 -2.85 -25.25 -17.51
CA VAL A 117 -3.07 -26.37 -16.59
C VAL A 117 -3.16 -27.66 -17.40
N HIS A 118 -3.09 -28.81 -16.74
CA HIS A 118 -3.20 -30.08 -17.46
C HIS A 118 -4.50 -30.13 -18.29
N LYS A 119 -4.37 -30.35 -19.60
CA LYS A 119 -5.45 -30.44 -20.60
C LYS A 119 -6.33 -29.20 -20.76
N SER A 120 -6.01 -28.06 -20.15
CA SER A 120 -6.85 -26.87 -20.23
C SER A 120 -6.07 -25.56 -20.05
N LEU A 121 -6.71 -24.44 -20.36
CA LEU A 121 -6.18 -23.11 -20.16
C LEU A 121 -7.16 -22.35 -19.25
N ILE A 122 -6.71 -21.90 -18.09
CA ILE A 122 -7.57 -21.25 -17.09
C ILE A 122 -7.26 -19.76 -17.01
N VAL A 123 -8.30 -18.94 -16.90
CA VAL A 123 -8.16 -17.54 -16.50
C VAL A 123 -8.32 -17.45 -14.99
N SER A 124 -7.21 -17.26 -14.28
CA SER A 124 -7.18 -17.01 -12.85
C SER A 124 -7.54 -15.54 -12.60
N VAL A 125 -8.66 -15.30 -11.90
CA VAL A 125 -9.11 -13.97 -11.50
C VAL A 125 -8.99 -13.81 -10.00
N ASN A 126 -8.30 -12.76 -9.56
CA ASN A 126 -8.17 -12.40 -8.15
C ASN A 126 -8.71 -10.99 -7.91
N THR A 127 -9.25 -10.77 -6.72
CA THR A 127 -9.61 -9.45 -6.24
C THR A 127 -8.54 -8.93 -5.30
N CYS A 128 -8.21 -7.65 -5.41
CA CYS A 128 -7.48 -6.94 -4.37
C CYS A 128 -8.13 -5.59 -4.10
N MET A 129 -7.85 -5.01 -2.93
CA MET A 129 -8.39 -3.71 -2.55
C MET A 129 -7.27 -2.74 -2.25
N SER A 130 -7.48 -1.47 -2.54
CA SER A 130 -6.52 -0.42 -2.15
C SER A 130 -7.24 0.90 -1.96
N MET A 131 -6.60 1.80 -1.21
CA MET A 131 -7.15 3.11 -0.89
C MET A 131 -6.72 4.14 -1.94
N PHE A 132 -7.67 4.94 -2.40
CA PHE A 132 -7.45 5.97 -3.41
C PHE A 132 -8.05 7.30 -2.97
N HIS A 133 -7.40 8.36 -3.41
CA HIS A 133 -7.96 9.69 -3.28
C HIS A 133 -9.23 9.82 -4.14
N VAL A 134 -10.26 10.43 -3.53
CA VAL A 134 -11.49 10.80 -4.23
C VAL A 134 -11.29 12.13 -4.94
N LEU A 135 -12.07 12.39 -6.00
CA LEU A 135 -12.06 13.67 -6.72
C LEU A 135 -12.27 14.82 -5.73
N ARG A 136 -11.31 15.74 -5.66
CA ARG A 136 -11.43 16.92 -4.80
C ARG A 136 -10.58 18.09 -5.28
N SER A 137 -10.92 19.29 -4.82
CA SER A 137 -10.09 20.48 -5.02
C SER A 137 -8.71 20.29 -4.37
N MET A 138 -7.65 20.56 -5.13
CA MET A 138 -6.28 20.51 -4.62
C MET A 138 -6.06 21.58 -3.53
N ALA A 139 -6.70 22.75 -3.66
CA ALA A 139 -6.66 23.80 -2.64
C ALA A 139 -7.23 23.32 -1.29
N ASN A 140 -8.40 22.67 -1.30
CA ASN A 140 -9.00 22.15 -0.06
C ASN A 140 -8.13 21.04 0.55
N ALA A 141 -7.54 20.18 -0.29
CA ALA A 141 -6.66 19.11 0.17
C ALA A 141 -5.39 19.65 0.83
N LEU A 142 -4.74 20.65 0.24
CA LEU A 142 -3.56 21.31 0.82
C LEU A 142 -3.91 22.03 2.12
N ARG A 143 -5.04 22.75 2.17
CA ARG A 143 -5.48 23.45 3.38
C ARG A 143 -5.74 22.49 4.54
N GLU A 144 -6.50 21.42 4.30
CA GLU A 144 -6.72 20.38 5.31
C GLU A 144 -5.42 19.73 5.77
N PHE A 145 -4.50 19.47 4.84
CA PHE A 145 -3.20 18.90 5.16
C PHE A 145 -2.39 19.82 6.07
N MET A 146 -2.33 21.12 5.75
CA MET A 146 -1.63 22.13 6.56
C MET A 146 -2.27 22.32 7.94
N GLN A 147 -3.59 22.20 8.06
CA GLN A 147 -4.29 22.28 9.36
C GLN A 147 -4.07 21.04 10.23
N GLN A 148 -4.06 19.84 9.62
CA GLN A 148 -3.94 18.58 10.36
C GLN A 148 -2.48 18.19 10.67
N SER A 149 -1.52 18.71 9.90
CA SER A 149 -0.13 18.28 10.00
C SER A 149 0.74 19.36 10.63
N ARG A 150 1.11 19.17 11.91
CA ARG A 150 2.03 20.05 12.64
C ARG A 150 3.50 19.84 12.18
N SER A 151 3.81 20.20 10.93
CA SER A 151 5.15 20.17 10.26
C SER A 151 5.41 19.03 9.26
N ALA A 152 4.37 18.34 8.76
CA ALA A 152 4.59 17.37 7.68
C ALA A 152 4.84 18.10 6.34
N VAL A 153 5.76 17.57 5.54
CA VAL A 153 6.12 18.16 4.24
C VAL A 153 5.07 17.78 3.20
N PRO A 154 4.34 18.75 2.59
CA PRO A 154 3.30 18.46 1.60
C PRO A 154 3.80 17.62 0.42
N GLN A 155 5.07 17.80 0.04
CA GLN A 155 5.69 17.06 -1.05
C GLN A 155 5.59 15.54 -0.89
N LYS A 156 5.72 15.00 0.33
CA LYS A 156 5.64 13.55 0.57
C LYS A 156 4.26 12.98 0.28
N PHE A 157 3.22 13.80 0.39
CA PHE A 157 1.83 13.40 0.25
C PHE A 157 1.28 13.67 -1.14
N PHE A 158 1.67 14.80 -1.74
CA PHE A 158 1.12 15.25 -3.02
C PHE A 158 2.04 15.01 -4.22
N GLY A 159 3.30 14.62 -4.00
CA GLY A 159 4.21 14.22 -5.06
C GLY A 159 3.66 13.02 -5.86
N ASN A 160 3.83 13.05 -7.17
CA ASN A 160 3.33 12.04 -8.12
C ASN A 160 1.80 11.90 -8.20
N MET A 161 1.04 12.79 -7.55
CA MET A 161 -0.41 12.79 -7.63
C MET A 161 -0.89 13.22 -9.02
N ARG A 162 -1.94 12.57 -9.53
CA ARG A 162 -2.54 12.97 -10.82
C ARG A 162 -3.58 14.05 -10.56
N ILE A 163 -3.45 15.18 -11.26
CA ILE A 163 -4.36 16.32 -11.16
C ILE A 163 -4.89 16.73 -12.54
N VAL A 164 -6.07 17.35 -12.57
CA VAL A 164 -6.63 18.03 -13.74
C VAL A 164 -6.65 19.51 -13.47
N THR A 165 -6.17 20.29 -14.43
CA THR A 165 -6.19 21.75 -14.36
C THR A 165 -7.47 22.31 -14.97
N SER A 166 -8.09 23.29 -14.31
CA SER A 166 -9.39 23.85 -14.71
C SER A 166 -9.33 25.19 -15.44
N TYR A 167 -8.14 25.77 -15.63
CA TYR A 167 -7.96 27.08 -16.28
C TYR A 167 -7.91 27.02 -17.81
N LEU A 168 -7.85 25.82 -18.39
CA LEU A 168 -7.90 25.59 -19.83
C LEU A 168 -9.33 25.21 -20.24
N ARG A 169 -9.70 25.46 -21.50
CA ARG A 169 -10.99 25.03 -22.07
C ARG A 169 -11.18 23.51 -22.13
N TYR A 170 -10.13 22.73 -21.83
CA TYR A 170 -10.14 21.27 -21.80
C TYR A 170 -9.47 20.75 -20.53
N ASN A 171 -9.88 19.56 -20.09
CA ASN A 171 -9.32 18.91 -18.91
C ASN A 171 -7.94 18.31 -19.21
N ARG A 172 -6.89 19.07 -18.94
CA ARG A 172 -5.51 18.58 -19.05
C ARG A 172 -5.12 17.80 -17.79
N ARG A 173 -4.87 16.49 -17.95
CA ARG A 173 -4.32 15.64 -16.88
C ARG A 173 -2.81 15.84 -16.78
N ASN A 174 -2.33 16.14 -15.59
CA ASN A 174 -0.91 16.28 -15.29
C ASN A 174 -0.54 15.48 -14.04
N THR A 175 0.74 15.19 -13.88
CA THR A 175 1.30 14.59 -12.66
C THR A 175 2.04 15.67 -11.88
N VAL A 176 1.81 15.74 -10.56
CA VAL A 176 2.52 16.68 -9.69
C VAL A 176 3.98 16.24 -9.57
N LYS A 177 4.89 17.08 -10.08
CA LYS A 177 6.34 16.92 -9.90
C LYS A 177 6.72 17.30 -8.48
N VAL A 178 6.36 18.51 -8.07
CA VAL A 178 6.67 19.02 -6.74
C VAL A 178 5.65 20.07 -6.28
N ILE A 179 5.45 20.20 -4.97
CA ILE A 179 4.79 21.36 -4.38
C ILE A 179 5.77 22.55 -4.48
N GLY A 180 5.28 23.64 -5.04
CA GLY A 180 6.09 24.81 -5.36
C GLY A 180 6.72 25.47 -4.13
N PRO A 181 7.76 26.28 -4.35
CA PRO A 181 8.56 26.88 -3.29
C PRO A 181 7.81 27.94 -2.47
N GLY A 182 6.66 28.43 -2.97
CA GLY A 182 5.88 29.47 -2.30
C GLY A 182 4.48 29.62 -2.90
N MET A 183 3.81 30.68 -2.49
CA MET A 183 2.43 30.98 -2.93
C MET A 183 2.41 31.67 -4.30
N ALA A 184 1.24 31.76 -4.91
CA ALA A 184 1.09 32.28 -6.27
C ALA A 184 1.50 33.75 -6.41
N ARG A 185 1.30 34.56 -5.36
CA ARG A 185 1.70 35.98 -5.35
C ARG A 185 3.21 36.19 -5.40
N TRP A 186 3.98 35.32 -4.76
CA TRP A 186 5.43 35.50 -4.63
C TRP A 186 6.25 34.65 -5.59
N THR A 187 5.69 33.56 -6.11
CA THR A 187 6.39 32.68 -7.03
C THR A 187 6.49 33.34 -8.40
N LYS A 188 7.72 33.59 -8.86
CA LYS A 188 8.00 34.17 -10.17
C LYS A 188 8.26 33.10 -11.22
N ILE A 189 7.80 33.36 -12.43
CA ILE A 189 7.99 32.52 -13.60
C ILE A 189 8.51 33.36 -14.76
N GLN A 190 9.37 32.75 -15.58
CA GLN A 190 9.80 33.36 -16.83
C GLN A 190 8.76 33.05 -17.91
N SER A 191 8.01 34.06 -18.31
CA SER A 191 7.05 33.99 -19.42
C SER A 191 7.65 34.58 -20.68
N GLU A 192 7.48 33.91 -21.82
CA GLU A 192 7.94 34.42 -23.12
C GLU A 192 7.26 35.74 -23.51
N LYS A 193 5.98 35.92 -23.14
CA LYS A 193 5.18 37.09 -23.51
C LYS A 193 5.31 38.25 -22.52
N PHE A 194 5.51 37.96 -21.24
CA PHE A 194 5.45 38.96 -20.17
C PHE A 194 6.76 39.11 -19.39
N GLY A 195 7.83 38.39 -19.78
CA GLY A 195 9.09 38.38 -19.07
C GLY A 195 8.96 37.74 -17.69
N ASN A 196 9.69 38.29 -16.72
CA ASN A 196 9.69 37.81 -15.34
C ASN A 196 8.44 38.34 -14.61
N ILE A 197 7.49 37.46 -14.30
CA ILE A 197 6.17 37.79 -13.77
C ILE A 197 5.77 36.81 -12.66
N THR A 198 4.96 37.22 -11.70
CA THR A 198 4.44 36.29 -10.68
C THR A 198 3.39 35.35 -11.27
N VAL A 199 3.17 34.19 -10.63
CA VAL A 199 2.12 33.26 -11.05
C VAL A 199 0.74 33.94 -10.98
N GLU A 200 0.46 34.71 -9.93
CA GLU A 200 -0.80 35.48 -9.80
C GLU A 200 -1.02 36.43 -10.98
N GLU A 201 -0.06 37.31 -11.26
CA GLU A 201 -0.16 38.28 -12.37
C GLU A 201 -0.24 37.58 -13.73
N TYR A 202 0.44 36.45 -13.91
CA TYR A 202 0.37 35.67 -15.14
C TYR A 202 -1.05 35.13 -15.39
N PHE A 203 -1.68 34.53 -14.38
CA PHE A 203 -3.04 34.01 -14.50
C PHE A 203 -4.08 35.13 -14.66
N GLN A 204 -3.86 36.28 -14.04
CA GLN A 204 -4.71 37.46 -14.22
C GLN A 204 -4.59 38.04 -15.64
N LYS A 205 -3.36 38.24 -16.16
CA LYS A 205 -3.15 38.86 -17.48
C LYS A 205 -3.49 37.94 -18.64
N LYS A 206 -3.18 36.65 -18.53
CA LYS A 206 -3.35 35.69 -19.63
C LYS A 206 -4.72 35.02 -19.63
N PHE A 207 -5.19 34.58 -18.48
CA PHE A 207 -6.42 33.81 -18.36
C PHE A 207 -7.60 34.62 -17.80
N HIS A 208 -7.35 35.89 -17.41
CA HIS A 208 -8.36 36.76 -16.77
C HIS A 208 -8.95 36.13 -15.49
N ILE A 209 -8.12 35.41 -14.74
CA ILE A 209 -8.51 34.75 -13.49
C ILE A 209 -7.92 35.53 -12.32
N THR A 210 -8.78 36.00 -11.42
CA THR A 210 -8.36 36.53 -10.11
C THR A 210 -8.33 35.38 -9.12
N LEU A 211 -7.16 35.16 -8.51
CA LEU A 211 -6.91 34.09 -7.55
C LEU A 211 -7.49 34.46 -6.18
N CYS A 212 -8.19 33.53 -5.52
CA CYS A 212 -8.75 33.74 -4.18
C CYS A 212 -7.76 33.37 -3.08
N TYR A 213 -6.83 32.47 -3.36
CA TYR A 213 -5.88 31.92 -2.39
C TYR A 213 -4.42 32.17 -2.81
N ALA A 214 -4.15 33.33 -3.40
CA ALA A 214 -2.83 33.69 -3.94
C ALA A 214 -1.72 33.75 -2.87
N ASP A 215 -2.09 34.05 -1.62
CA ASP A 215 -1.18 34.22 -0.47
C ASP A 215 -1.25 33.07 0.55
N ASP A 216 -2.25 32.20 0.44
CA ASP A 216 -2.56 31.20 1.46
C ASP A 216 -2.06 29.80 1.11
N LEU A 217 -1.95 29.50 -0.20
CA LEU A 217 -1.69 28.15 -0.69
C LEU A 217 -0.53 28.09 -1.69
N PRO A 218 0.34 27.08 -1.58
CA PRO A 218 1.48 26.96 -2.46
C PRO A 218 1.03 26.60 -3.88
N VAL A 219 1.80 27.04 -4.86
CA VAL A 219 1.60 26.60 -6.25
C VAL A 219 2.00 25.14 -6.41
N VAL A 220 1.49 24.47 -7.44
CA VAL A 220 1.78 23.08 -7.76
C VAL A 220 2.59 23.03 -9.05
N ASN A 221 3.74 22.39 -9.04
CA ASN A 221 4.55 22.19 -10.24
C ASN A 221 4.12 20.92 -10.98
N VAL A 222 3.67 21.08 -12.22
CA VAL A 222 3.25 20.01 -13.13
C VAL A 222 4.18 19.86 -14.34
N GLY A 223 5.32 20.54 -14.30
CA GLY A 223 6.35 20.49 -15.32
C GLY A 223 7.03 19.12 -15.43
N LYS A 224 7.80 18.95 -16.50
CA LYS A 224 8.67 17.77 -16.69
C LYS A 224 10.10 18.10 -16.28
N GLU A 225 11.01 17.17 -16.48
CA GLU A 225 12.43 17.42 -16.32
C GLU A 225 12.89 18.54 -17.28
N GLY A 226 13.65 19.51 -16.76
CA GLY A 226 14.12 20.68 -17.52
C GLY A 226 13.11 21.81 -17.75
N LYS A 227 11.81 21.66 -17.41
CA LYS A 227 10.83 22.75 -17.52
C LYS A 227 9.81 22.71 -16.40
N ASP A 228 9.81 23.74 -15.55
CA ASP A 228 8.82 23.92 -14.50
C ASP A 228 7.56 24.62 -15.01
N ILE A 229 6.41 24.15 -14.57
CA ILE A 229 5.10 24.73 -14.89
C ILE A 229 4.33 24.82 -13.59
N PHE A 230 4.23 26.03 -13.04
CA PHE A 230 3.53 26.28 -11.78
C PHE A 230 2.07 26.62 -12.03
N VAL A 231 1.18 25.92 -11.34
CA VAL A 231 -0.27 26.11 -11.40
C VAL A 231 -0.79 26.39 -9.98
N PRO A 232 -1.60 27.44 -9.76
CA PRO A 232 -2.27 27.65 -8.47
C PRO A 232 -3.08 26.43 -8.03
N ALA A 233 -3.00 26.08 -6.75
CA ALA A 233 -3.72 24.93 -6.21
C ALA A 233 -5.24 25.02 -6.41
N GLU A 234 -5.81 26.22 -6.39
CA GLU A 234 -7.26 26.44 -6.59
C GLU A 234 -7.73 26.18 -8.03
N LEU A 235 -6.81 26.15 -9.00
CA LEU A 235 -7.08 25.85 -10.40
C LEU A 235 -6.75 24.39 -10.75
N SER A 236 -6.61 23.53 -9.73
CA SER A 236 -6.26 22.12 -9.86
C SER A 236 -7.21 21.22 -9.05
N LYS A 237 -7.57 20.08 -9.61
CA LYS A 237 -8.40 19.05 -8.96
C LYS A 237 -7.67 17.72 -8.97
N ILE A 238 -7.64 17.04 -7.82
CA ILE A 238 -7.06 15.69 -7.69
C ILE A 238 -7.95 14.71 -8.43
N VAL A 239 -7.38 13.98 -9.40
CA VAL A 239 -8.14 13.02 -10.19
C VAL A 239 -8.29 11.72 -9.40
N PRO A 240 -9.48 11.10 -9.43
CA PRO A 240 -9.66 9.74 -8.93
C PRO A 240 -8.64 8.77 -9.56
N GLY A 241 -8.11 7.86 -8.74
CA GLY A 241 -7.12 6.87 -9.16
C GLY A 241 -5.66 7.15 -8.78
N THR A 242 -5.41 8.17 -7.97
CA THR A 242 -4.14 8.28 -7.23
C THR A 242 -4.18 7.39 -6.00
N LEU A 243 -3.25 6.43 -5.93
CA LEU A 243 -3.08 5.51 -4.80
C LEU A 243 -2.71 6.30 -3.54
N PHE A 244 -3.37 6.00 -2.43
CA PHE A 244 -2.95 6.49 -1.11
C PHE A 244 -1.76 5.64 -0.62
N THR A 245 -0.59 6.26 -0.49
CA THR A 245 0.68 5.58 -0.14
C THR A 245 1.20 5.93 1.25
N SER A 246 0.57 6.89 1.93
CA SER A 246 0.98 7.28 3.29
C SER A 246 0.61 6.22 4.31
N GLU A 247 1.24 6.28 5.50
CA GLU A 247 0.94 5.37 6.59
C GLU A 247 -0.55 5.46 6.97
N LEU A 248 -1.19 4.30 7.04
CA LEU A 248 -2.60 4.18 7.39
C LEU A 248 -2.75 4.36 8.91
N LYS A 249 -3.74 5.17 9.31
CA LYS A 249 -4.18 5.23 10.71
C LYS A 249 -4.85 3.92 11.10
N SER A 250 -4.94 3.63 12.41
CA SER A 250 -5.57 2.40 12.92
C SER A 250 -6.99 2.19 12.36
N GLY A 251 -7.84 3.22 12.38
CA GLY A 251 -9.19 3.15 11.82
C GLY A 251 -9.24 2.94 10.30
N GLU A 252 -8.28 3.51 9.56
CA GLU A 252 -8.17 3.31 8.10
C GLU A 252 -7.72 1.88 7.78
N SER A 253 -6.77 1.36 8.55
CA SER A 253 -6.30 -0.02 8.45
C SER A 253 -7.42 -1.01 8.77
N ALA A 254 -8.20 -0.76 9.83
CA ALA A 254 -9.35 -1.57 10.19
C ALA A 254 -10.43 -1.57 9.10
N ALA A 255 -10.74 -0.40 8.53
CA ALA A 255 -11.71 -0.31 7.44
C ALA A 255 -11.24 -1.03 6.16
N LEU A 256 -9.95 -0.93 5.81
CA LEU A 256 -9.38 -1.69 4.69
C LEU A 256 -9.42 -3.20 4.95
N CYS A 257 -9.07 -3.64 6.16
CA CYS A 257 -9.15 -5.04 6.56
C CYS A 257 -10.59 -5.55 6.52
N ALA A 258 -11.55 -4.80 7.06
CA ALA A 258 -12.96 -5.16 7.04
C ALA A 258 -13.50 -5.28 5.60
N ALA A 259 -13.13 -4.35 4.71
CA ALA A 259 -13.49 -4.43 3.30
C ALA A 259 -12.91 -5.69 2.63
N ASN A 260 -11.68 -6.07 2.98
CA ASN A 260 -11.00 -7.25 2.46
C ASN A 260 -11.45 -8.56 3.14
N ASN A 261 -11.97 -8.54 4.36
CA ASN A 261 -12.32 -9.75 5.09
C ASN A 261 -13.72 -10.25 4.72
N LYS A 262 -13.87 -10.76 3.50
CA LYS A 262 -15.09 -11.44 3.03
C LYS A 262 -14.98 -12.94 3.22
N MET A 263 -16.11 -13.60 3.49
CA MET A 263 -16.19 -15.06 3.41
C MET A 263 -15.96 -15.55 1.96
N PRO A 264 -15.48 -16.79 1.74
CA PRO A 264 -15.23 -17.33 0.40
C PRO A 264 -16.40 -17.19 -0.58
N ALA A 265 -17.64 -17.34 -0.10
CA ALA A 265 -18.85 -17.13 -0.90
C ALA A 265 -18.99 -15.67 -1.38
N GLY A 266 -18.77 -14.70 -0.49
CA GLY A 266 -18.83 -13.28 -0.84
C GLY A 266 -17.72 -12.84 -1.79
N TYR A 267 -16.54 -13.46 -1.68
CA TYR A 267 -15.45 -13.29 -2.66
C TYR A 267 -15.83 -13.82 -4.03
N THR A 268 -16.35 -15.04 -4.08
CA THR A 268 -16.82 -15.68 -5.33
C THR A 268 -17.87 -14.83 -6.01
N GLN A 269 -18.88 -14.37 -5.27
CA GLN A 269 -19.92 -13.46 -5.78
C GLN A 269 -19.35 -12.13 -6.30
N THR A 270 -18.34 -11.56 -5.61
CA THR A 270 -17.70 -10.32 -6.08
C THR A 270 -17.03 -10.54 -7.44
N ILE A 271 -16.36 -11.67 -7.64
CA ILE A 271 -15.71 -12.02 -8.91
C ILE A 271 -16.76 -12.28 -10.00
N THR A 272 -17.77 -13.11 -9.72
CA THR A 272 -18.73 -13.55 -10.74
C THR A 272 -19.73 -12.47 -11.14
N ILE A 273 -20.19 -11.64 -10.19
CA ILE A 273 -21.20 -10.59 -10.45
C ILE A 273 -20.56 -9.32 -10.99
N LYS A 274 -19.45 -8.85 -10.39
CA LYS A 274 -18.83 -7.57 -10.75
C LYS A 274 -17.55 -7.74 -11.57
N GLY A 275 -16.70 -8.68 -11.18
CA GLY A 275 -15.36 -8.85 -11.77
C GLY A 275 -15.40 -9.23 -13.25
N LEU A 276 -16.25 -10.18 -13.65
CA LEU A 276 -16.34 -10.63 -15.04
C LEU A 276 -16.75 -9.50 -16.00
N CYS A 277 -17.73 -8.68 -15.61
CA CYS A 277 -18.17 -7.52 -16.38
C CYS A 277 -17.05 -6.47 -16.51
N LEU A 278 -16.42 -6.10 -15.39
CA LEU A 278 -15.35 -5.09 -15.36
C LEU A 278 -14.08 -5.52 -16.12
N LEU A 279 -13.79 -6.83 -16.15
CA LEU A 279 -12.70 -7.40 -16.94
C LEU A 279 -13.06 -7.59 -18.42
N GLY A 280 -14.32 -7.41 -18.81
CA GLY A 280 -14.80 -7.59 -20.18
C GLY A 280 -14.88 -9.06 -20.61
N PHE A 281 -15.18 -9.97 -19.69
CA PHE A 281 -15.30 -11.42 -19.99
C PHE A 281 -16.71 -11.83 -20.43
N GLU A 282 -17.60 -10.87 -20.65
CA GLU A 282 -18.91 -11.08 -21.26
C GLU A 282 -18.77 -11.49 -22.73
N GLU A 283 -19.70 -12.32 -23.21
CA GLU A 283 -19.67 -12.82 -24.59
C GLU A 283 -19.73 -11.67 -25.60
N GLY A 284 -18.86 -11.73 -26.62
CA GLY A 284 -18.82 -10.73 -27.70
C GLY A 284 -17.96 -9.50 -27.42
N THR A 285 -17.37 -9.36 -26.23
CA THR A 285 -16.54 -8.19 -25.88
C THR A 285 -15.19 -8.19 -26.64
N PRO A 286 -14.87 -7.14 -27.43
CA PRO A 286 -13.54 -6.98 -28.02
C PRO A 286 -12.48 -6.60 -26.96
N PRO A 287 -11.21 -7.04 -27.12
CA PRO A 287 -10.68 -7.81 -28.25
C PRO A 287 -10.82 -9.34 -28.13
N ILE A 288 -11.31 -9.88 -27.00
CA ILE A 288 -11.39 -11.33 -26.75
C ILE A 288 -12.17 -12.04 -27.86
N ALA A 289 -13.34 -11.49 -28.24
CA ALA A 289 -14.15 -12.01 -29.34
C ALA A 289 -13.43 -11.96 -30.70
N SER A 290 -12.60 -10.94 -30.95
CA SER A 290 -11.82 -10.78 -32.19
C SER A 290 -10.76 -11.87 -32.36
N PHE A 291 -10.23 -12.40 -31.26
CA PHE A 291 -9.32 -13.54 -31.25
C PHE A 291 -10.04 -14.90 -31.20
N ARG A 292 -11.37 -14.92 -31.31
CA ARG A 292 -12.21 -16.13 -31.23
C ARG A 292 -12.00 -16.93 -29.95
N ILE A 293 -11.69 -16.24 -28.86
CA ILE A 293 -11.55 -16.83 -27.53
C ILE A 293 -12.92 -16.78 -26.85
N LYS A 294 -13.30 -17.88 -26.21
CA LYS A 294 -14.46 -17.94 -25.32
C LYS A 294 -13.97 -18.25 -23.91
N ILE A 295 -14.33 -17.39 -22.95
CA ILE A 295 -14.04 -17.59 -21.54
C ILE A 295 -15.29 -18.16 -20.88
N LEU A 296 -15.15 -19.27 -20.16
CA LEU A 296 -16.23 -19.80 -19.35
C LEU A 296 -16.36 -18.95 -18.07
N THR A 297 -17.56 -18.49 -17.77
CA THR A 297 -17.84 -17.62 -16.61
C THR A 297 -18.07 -18.39 -15.30
N ASN A 298 -18.23 -19.72 -15.39
CA ASN A 298 -18.33 -20.60 -14.23
C ASN A 298 -16.96 -20.85 -13.62
N MET A 299 -16.89 -20.88 -12.29
CA MET A 299 -15.67 -21.29 -11.58
C MET A 299 -15.31 -22.73 -11.94
N ALA A 300 -14.01 -22.98 -12.16
CA ALA A 300 -13.52 -24.33 -12.43
C ALA A 300 -13.75 -25.23 -11.21
N VAL A 301 -14.40 -26.38 -11.43
CA VAL A 301 -14.60 -27.40 -10.40
C VAL A 301 -13.40 -28.33 -10.40
N VAL A 302 -12.77 -28.46 -9.24
CA VAL A 302 -11.63 -29.36 -9.03
C VAL A 302 -11.95 -30.35 -7.92
N THR A 303 -11.55 -31.60 -8.10
CA THR A 303 -11.64 -32.61 -7.05
C THR A 303 -10.46 -32.43 -6.10
N ALA A 304 -10.73 -32.33 -4.80
CA ALA A 304 -9.72 -32.22 -3.75
C ALA A 304 -9.89 -33.35 -2.73
N CYS A 305 -8.78 -33.72 -2.08
CA CYS A 305 -8.78 -34.69 -0.98
C CYS A 305 -8.46 -33.97 0.33
N VAL A 306 -9.24 -34.23 1.37
CA VAL A 306 -8.94 -33.75 2.72
C VAL A 306 -7.98 -34.74 3.37
N LEU A 307 -6.75 -34.30 3.61
CA LEU A 307 -5.76 -35.12 4.31
C LEU A 307 -6.16 -35.25 5.79
N PRO A 308 -5.97 -36.42 6.42
CA PRO A 308 -6.22 -36.57 7.85
C PRO A 308 -5.27 -35.66 8.64
N ALA A 309 -5.75 -35.09 9.74
CA ALA A 309 -4.92 -34.31 10.63
C ALA A 309 -3.78 -35.18 11.17
N PRO A 310 -2.54 -34.67 11.28
CA PRO A 310 -1.46 -35.42 11.90
C PRO A 310 -1.81 -35.69 13.37
N LEU A 311 -1.38 -36.86 13.87
CA LEU A 311 -1.53 -37.18 15.28
C LEU A 311 -0.54 -36.35 16.10
N MET A 312 -1.05 -35.60 17.07
CA MET A 312 -0.20 -34.94 18.06
C MET A 312 0.24 -35.95 19.11
N VAL A 313 1.53 -36.29 19.12
CA VAL A 313 2.13 -37.29 20.03
C VAL A 313 2.20 -36.79 21.48
N HIS A 314 2.17 -35.47 21.67
CA HIS A 314 2.09 -34.84 23.00
C HIS A 314 0.81 -33.99 23.05
N GLY A 315 0.06 -34.08 24.15
CA GLY A 315 -1.08 -33.19 24.41
C GLY A 315 -0.61 -31.76 24.70
N ILE A 316 -1.34 -31.02 25.54
CA ILE A 316 -0.97 -29.63 25.94
C ILE A 316 0.20 -29.59 26.94
N GLN A 317 1.05 -30.61 26.97
CA GLN A 317 2.23 -30.67 27.84
C GLN A 317 3.48 -30.56 26.99
N PHE A 318 4.42 -29.73 27.43
CA PHE A 318 5.69 -29.56 26.74
C PHE A 318 6.47 -30.87 26.72
N ALA A 319 6.93 -31.28 25.53
CA ALA A 319 7.71 -32.51 25.34
C ALA A 319 9.03 -32.53 26.15
N ARG A 320 9.54 -31.35 26.51
CA ARG A 320 10.66 -31.16 27.43
C ARG A 320 10.23 -30.18 28.52
N LEU A 321 10.26 -30.64 29.77
CA LEU A 321 9.96 -29.81 30.93
C LEU A 321 11.02 -28.70 31.00
N ALA A 322 10.59 -27.46 30.82
CA ALA A 322 11.47 -26.29 30.93
C ALA A 322 11.57 -25.87 32.40
N GLU A 323 12.79 -25.63 32.88
CA GLU A 323 13.03 -25.09 34.22
C GLU A 323 13.55 -23.64 34.11
N LEU A 324 12.82 -22.68 34.68
CA LEU A 324 13.14 -21.25 34.68
C LEU A 324 13.33 -20.79 36.12
N LYS A 325 14.59 -20.66 36.55
CA LYS A 325 14.98 -20.34 37.94
C LYS A 325 15.09 -18.84 38.20
N HIS A 326 15.51 -18.08 37.19
CA HIS A 326 15.84 -16.66 37.32
C HIS A 326 15.04 -15.82 36.32
N LEU A 327 13.80 -15.49 36.69
CA LEU A 327 12.95 -14.55 35.96
C LEU A 327 13.18 -13.13 36.46
N ALA A 328 13.45 -12.20 35.55
CA ALA A 328 13.42 -10.77 35.81
C ALA A 328 12.24 -10.12 35.09
N VAL A 329 11.48 -9.30 35.80
CA VAL A 329 10.36 -8.53 35.27
C VAL A 329 10.72 -7.05 35.33
N VAL A 330 10.69 -6.37 34.20
CA VAL A 330 10.96 -4.92 34.13
C VAL A 330 9.73 -4.23 33.56
N VAL A 331 9.12 -3.36 34.36
CA VAL A 331 7.97 -2.55 33.96
C VAL A 331 8.47 -1.18 33.53
N LEU A 332 8.21 -0.83 32.28
CA LEU A 332 8.61 0.42 31.66
C LEU A 332 7.39 1.33 31.57
N LYS A 333 7.34 2.30 32.47
CA LYS A 333 6.24 3.24 32.63
C LYS A 333 6.59 4.55 31.93
N ASP A 334 5.68 5.07 31.12
CA ASP A 334 5.75 6.43 30.58
C ASP A 334 4.86 7.38 31.39
N GLY A 335 4.81 8.66 31.01
CA GLY A 335 3.98 9.66 31.69
C GLY A 335 2.46 9.48 31.53
N ASN A 336 1.99 8.45 30.81
CA ASN A 336 0.56 8.21 30.57
C ASN A 336 -0.09 7.31 31.61
N ILE A 337 0.68 6.65 32.48
CA ILE A 337 0.14 5.86 33.60
C ILE A 337 0.13 6.74 34.86
N GLU A 338 -1.06 7.16 35.29
CA GLU A 338 -1.25 7.95 36.51
C GLU A 338 -1.15 7.10 37.80
N GLU A 339 -1.26 5.78 37.68
CA GLU A 339 -1.18 4.87 38.83
C GLU A 339 0.17 4.95 39.55
N SER A 340 0.13 4.96 40.88
CA SER A 340 1.35 4.90 41.69
C SER A 340 2.14 3.62 41.43
N ASP A 341 3.48 3.72 41.47
CA ASP A 341 4.36 2.57 41.23
C ASP A 341 4.07 1.41 42.18
N SER A 342 3.65 1.69 43.42
CA SER A 342 3.26 0.68 44.40
C SER A 342 2.04 -0.14 43.95
N LEU A 343 1.01 0.52 43.42
CA LEU A 343 -0.20 -0.14 42.94
C LEU A 343 0.09 -1.00 41.71
N LEU A 344 0.81 -0.44 40.73
CA LEU A 344 1.18 -1.12 39.50
C LEU A 344 2.04 -2.36 39.78
N LYS A 345 3.00 -2.25 40.72
CA LYS A 345 3.79 -3.39 41.20
C LYS A 345 2.92 -4.52 41.74
N VAL A 346 1.88 -4.21 42.53
CA VAL A 346 0.99 -5.23 43.08
C VAL A 346 0.19 -5.91 41.97
N GLN A 347 -0.43 -5.13 41.07
CA GLN A 347 -1.23 -5.66 39.96
C GLN A 347 -0.39 -6.54 39.02
N VAL A 348 0.76 -6.05 38.56
CA VAL A 348 1.68 -6.78 37.69
C VAL A 348 2.21 -8.03 38.39
N ARG A 349 2.56 -7.96 39.68
CA ARG A 349 3.04 -9.13 40.43
C ARG A 349 1.99 -10.23 40.48
N GLU A 350 0.73 -9.90 40.70
CA GLU A 350 -0.35 -10.88 40.69
C GLU A 350 -0.59 -11.48 39.29
N ALA A 351 -0.52 -10.65 38.23
CA ALA A 351 -0.61 -11.13 36.84
C ALA A 351 0.54 -12.08 36.47
N VAL A 352 1.78 -11.75 36.85
CA VAL A 352 2.96 -12.62 36.62
C VAL A 352 2.85 -13.92 37.41
N LYS A 353 2.37 -13.89 38.66
CA LYS A 353 2.09 -15.12 39.42
C LYS A 353 1.02 -15.98 38.73
N ALA A 354 -0.03 -15.37 38.18
CA ALA A 354 -1.04 -16.10 37.43
C ALA A 354 -0.45 -16.75 36.16
N LEU A 355 0.41 -16.04 35.44
CA LEU A 355 1.16 -16.58 34.30
C LEU A 355 2.05 -17.77 34.72
N ILE A 356 2.77 -17.66 35.83
CA ILE A 356 3.62 -18.74 36.36
C ILE A 356 2.77 -19.98 36.69
N ARG A 357 1.60 -19.81 37.33
CA ARG A 357 0.68 -20.93 37.60
C ARG A 357 0.21 -21.61 36.32
N LYS A 358 -0.05 -20.85 35.25
CA LYS A 358 -0.37 -21.43 33.93
C LYS A 358 0.81 -22.21 33.35
N CYS A 359 2.03 -21.69 33.48
CA CYS A 359 3.24 -22.39 33.07
C CYS A 359 3.39 -23.74 33.81
N HIS A 360 3.16 -23.75 35.13
CA HIS A 360 3.15 -24.97 35.95
C HIS A 360 2.10 -25.97 35.49
N ALA A 361 0.88 -25.52 35.22
CA ALA A 361 -0.21 -26.37 34.72
C ALA A 361 0.11 -27.02 33.35
N ARG A 362 1.06 -26.47 32.58
CA ARG A 362 1.55 -27.02 31.31
C ARG A 362 2.87 -27.81 31.43
N GLY A 363 3.37 -28.01 32.65
CA GLY A 363 4.58 -28.79 32.94
C GLY A 363 5.89 -28.00 32.93
N MET A 364 5.86 -26.66 32.85
CA MET A 364 7.05 -25.85 33.06
C MET A 364 7.29 -25.64 34.56
N ASN A 365 8.53 -25.75 35.02
CA ASN A 365 8.90 -25.40 36.38
C ASN A 365 9.47 -23.97 36.42
N VAL A 366 8.65 -23.00 36.77
CA VAL A 366 9.06 -21.58 36.85
C VAL A 366 9.09 -21.13 38.31
N ASN A 367 10.20 -20.56 38.77
CA ASN A 367 10.31 -20.07 40.13
C ASN A 367 9.33 -18.90 40.38
N LEU A 368 8.61 -18.95 41.50
CA LEU A 368 7.70 -17.87 41.93
C LEU A 368 8.45 -16.64 42.44
N ASP A 369 9.71 -16.82 42.87
CA ASP A 369 10.57 -15.75 43.32
C ASP A 369 11.28 -15.11 42.12
N PHE A 370 10.63 -14.10 41.55
CA PHE A 370 11.17 -13.28 40.47
C PHE A 370 11.53 -11.87 40.93
N ILE A 371 12.57 -11.34 40.30
CA ILE A 371 12.98 -9.95 40.50
C ILE A 371 12.03 -9.06 39.71
N MET A 372 11.53 -7.98 40.31
CA MET A 372 10.65 -7.04 39.62
C MET A 372 11.09 -5.61 39.87
N GLN A 373 11.27 -4.86 38.79
CA GLN A 373 11.68 -3.46 38.81
C GLN A 373 10.73 -2.62 37.96
N VAL A 374 10.52 -1.37 38.37
CA VAL A 374 9.73 -0.39 37.61
C VAL A 374 10.67 0.75 37.25
N LEU A 375 10.71 1.12 35.98
CA LEU A 375 11.49 2.22 35.46
C LEU A 375 10.56 3.24 34.82
N GLN A 376 10.76 4.50 35.20
CA GLN A 376 10.13 5.64 34.55
C GLN A 376 10.93 6.05 33.32
N LEU A 377 10.31 5.91 32.15
CA LEU A 377 10.82 6.38 30.87
C LEU A 377 10.67 7.90 30.77
N HIS A 378 11.63 8.53 30.10
CA HIS A 378 11.53 9.95 29.78
C HIS A 378 10.53 10.19 28.64
N HIS A 379 9.98 11.40 28.56
CA HIS A 379 9.22 11.81 27.38
C HIS A 379 10.17 11.99 26.19
N LEU A 380 9.70 11.68 24.98
CA LEU A 380 10.42 11.91 23.73
C LEU A 380 10.97 13.34 23.68
N SER A 381 12.30 13.47 23.70
CA SER A 381 13.02 14.73 23.55
C SER A 381 13.59 14.83 22.14
N ARG A 382 13.89 16.06 21.69
CA ARG A 382 14.64 16.27 20.44
C ARG A 382 16.08 15.79 20.54
N GLU A 383 16.63 15.72 21.74
CA GLU A 383 18.02 15.33 22.02
C GLU A 383 18.19 13.81 22.08
N ASP A 384 17.16 13.07 22.47
CA ASP A 384 17.12 11.60 22.45
C ASP A 384 15.86 11.08 21.71
N PRO A 385 15.87 11.12 20.36
CA PRO A 385 14.75 10.65 19.57
C PRO A 385 14.60 9.12 19.54
N TYR A 386 15.60 8.37 20.01
CA TYR A 386 15.63 6.90 19.94
C TYR A 386 15.48 6.22 21.30
N HIS A 387 15.32 6.98 22.39
CA HIS A 387 15.29 6.49 23.77
C HIS A 387 16.59 5.77 24.17
N ASP A 388 17.74 6.18 23.64
CA ASP A 388 19.03 5.58 23.99
C ASP A 388 19.33 5.76 25.49
N GLU A 389 18.96 6.90 26.10
CA GLU A 389 19.16 7.11 27.55
C GLU A 389 18.30 6.15 28.40
N ASP A 390 17.07 5.89 27.96
CA ASP A 390 16.17 4.98 28.65
C ASP A 390 16.64 3.52 28.50
N VAL A 391 17.21 3.16 27.35
CA VAL A 391 17.87 1.85 27.15
C VAL A 391 19.10 1.74 28.07
N ASP A 392 19.89 2.80 28.23
CA ASP A 392 21.04 2.82 29.14
C ASP A 392 20.63 2.71 30.61
N LYS A 393 19.47 3.26 31.00
CA LYS A 393 18.90 3.00 32.35
C LYS A 393 18.56 1.53 32.53
N VAL A 394 17.97 0.90 31.50
CA VAL A 394 17.70 -0.53 31.51
C VAL A 394 19.00 -1.32 31.62
N SER A 395 20.05 -0.95 30.88
CA SER A 395 21.37 -1.59 30.99
C SER A 395 21.91 -1.55 32.41
N ARG A 396 21.98 -0.34 32.99
CA ARG A 396 22.44 -0.14 34.38
C ARG A 396 21.61 -0.91 35.40
N LEU A 397 20.30 -1.02 35.17
CA LEU A 397 19.43 -1.83 36.04
C LEU A 397 19.86 -3.29 36.01
N PHE A 398 20.07 -3.88 34.83
CA PHE A 398 20.47 -5.29 34.70
C PHE A 398 21.88 -5.56 35.24
N GLU A 399 22.81 -4.62 35.09
CA GLU A 399 24.14 -4.67 35.70
C GLU A 399 24.08 -4.68 37.25
N SER A 400 23.08 -4.00 37.82
CA SER A 400 22.88 -3.92 39.28
C SER A 400 22.17 -5.13 39.90
N LEU A 401 21.68 -6.08 39.08
CA LEU A 401 20.95 -7.23 39.59
C LEU A 401 21.88 -8.22 40.31
N PRO A 402 21.40 -8.92 41.36
CA PRO A 402 22.20 -9.87 42.14
C PRO A 402 22.67 -11.10 41.34
N GLY A 403 22.19 -11.27 40.11
CA GLY A 403 22.60 -12.33 39.21
C GLY A 403 22.01 -12.15 37.81
N ARG A 404 22.59 -12.87 36.84
CA ARG A 404 22.15 -12.83 35.44
C ARG A 404 20.78 -13.53 35.30
N PRO A 405 19.72 -12.85 34.82
CA PRO A 405 18.45 -13.51 34.57
C PRO A 405 18.56 -14.52 33.43
N GLN A 406 17.82 -15.63 33.56
CA GLN A 406 17.66 -16.61 32.49
C GLN A 406 16.65 -16.14 31.45
N ILE A 407 15.60 -15.45 31.92
CA ILE A 407 14.55 -14.89 31.07
C ILE A 407 14.12 -13.52 31.61
N VAL A 408 13.86 -12.60 30.69
CA VAL A 408 13.41 -11.23 30.96
C VAL A 408 12.00 -11.03 30.42
N LEU A 409 11.07 -10.60 31.27
CA LEU A 409 9.75 -10.12 30.88
C LEU A 409 9.73 -8.60 30.97
N ALA A 410 9.81 -7.93 29.82
CA ALA A 410 9.73 -6.47 29.74
C ALA A 410 8.29 -6.03 29.43
N LEU A 411 7.69 -5.24 30.31
CA LEU A 411 6.31 -4.78 30.20
C LEU A 411 6.27 -3.29 29.89
N MET A 412 5.83 -2.94 28.69
CA MET A 412 5.75 -1.57 28.21
C MET A 412 4.36 -0.98 28.43
N SER A 413 4.28 0.29 28.83
CA SER A 413 3.01 0.99 28.97
C SER A 413 2.31 1.32 27.67
N ASN A 414 3.04 1.39 26.55
CA ASN A 414 2.51 1.77 25.24
C ASN A 414 3.29 1.10 24.09
N LYS A 415 2.87 1.36 22.84
CA LYS A 415 3.50 0.83 21.62
C LYS A 415 4.64 1.71 21.07
N ASN A 416 5.45 2.31 21.94
CA ASN A 416 6.59 3.14 21.50
C ASN A 416 7.62 2.27 20.76
N LYS A 417 7.70 2.48 19.44
CA LYS A 417 8.56 1.70 18.54
C LYS A 417 10.04 1.87 18.84
N HIS A 418 10.45 3.05 19.32
CA HIS A 418 11.87 3.36 19.55
C HIS A 418 12.42 2.59 20.75
N ILE A 419 11.75 2.66 21.89
CA ILE A 419 12.14 1.87 23.07
C ILE A 419 12.02 0.36 22.80
N TYR A 420 10.98 -0.10 22.07
CA TYR A 420 10.84 -1.52 21.71
C TYR A 420 12.05 -2.03 20.91
N VAL A 421 12.47 -1.29 19.88
CA VAL A 421 13.67 -1.63 19.08
C VAL A 421 14.94 -1.55 19.93
N GLY A 422 15.06 -0.54 20.78
CA GLY A 422 16.21 -0.37 21.68
C GLY A 422 16.35 -1.54 22.67
N LEU A 423 15.26 -2.01 23.25
CA LEU A 423 15.22 -3.16 24.15
C LEU A 423 15.60 -4.45 23.42
N HIS A 424 15.05 -4.71 22.24
CA HIS A 424 15.45 -5.88 21.43
C HIS A 424 16.93 -5.84 21.07
N ARG A 425 17.46 -4.68 20.68
CA ARG A 425 18.90 -4.49 20.44
C ARG A 425 19.72 -4.84 21.68
N TYR A 426 19.31 -4.35 22.84
CA TYR A 426 20.03 -4.59 24.09
C TYR A 426 19.94 -6.06 24.54
N PHE A 427 18.74 -6.64 24.59
CA PHE A 427 18.52 -8.01 25.05
C PHE A 427 19.07 -9.04 24.08
N ASP A 428 18.76 -8.95 22.79
CA ASP A 428 19.07 -10.02 21.83
C ASP A 428 20.51 -9.94 21.30
N VAL A 429 21.02 -8.72 21.08
CA VAL A 429 22.37 -8.53 20.49
C VAL A 429 23.41 -8.13 21.53
N GLY A 430 23.04 -7.24 22.47
CA GLY A 430 23.98 -6.71 23.45
C GLY A 430 24.34 -7.72 24.55
N GLN A 431 23.33 -8.38 25.13
CA GLN A 431 23.48 -9.19 26.33
C GLN A 431 23.10 -10.67 26.16
N ASP A 432 22.55 -11.05 25.01
CA ASP A 432 22.07 -12.41 24.72
C ASP A 432 21.13 -12.94 25.82
N PHE A 433 20.16 -12.11 26.21
CA PHE A 433 19.09 -12.47 27.14
C PHE A 433 17.92 -13.10 26.38
N GLN A 434 17.37 -14.19 26.92
CA GLN A 434 16.04 -14.62 26.49
C GLN A 434 15.02 -13.59 26.98
N SER A 435 14.36 -12.90 26.05
CA SER A 435 13.45 -11.81 26.41
C SER A 435 12.05 -11.99 25.80
N VAL A 436 11.05 -11.57 26.55
CA VAL A 436 9.66 -11.43 26.11
C VAL A 436 9.25 -10.00 26.42
N ILE A 437 8.87 -9.25 25.39
CA ILE A 437 8.36 -7.89 25.52
C ILE A 437 6.85 -7.91 25.29
N SER A 438 6.08 -7.37 26.23
CA SER A 438 4.62 -7.31 26.16
C SER A 438 4.13 -5.94 26.62
N LEU A 439 2.86 -5.63 26.32
CA LEU A 439 2.20 -4.45 26.88
C LEU A 439 1.65 -4.77 28.26
N ILE A 440 1.69 -3.79 29.16
CA ILE A 440 1.09 -3.91 30.49
C ILE A 440 -0.41 -4.24 30.36
N GLU A 441 -1.12 -3.59 29.43
CA GLU A 441 -2.55 -3.83 29.19
C GLU A 441 -2.84 -5.31 28.88
N ASN A 442 -2.01 -5.98 28.07
CA ASN A 442 -2.19 -7.38 27.72
C ASN A 442 -1.92 -8.32 28.91
N MET A 443 -1.04 -7.91 29.83
CA MET A 443 -0.78 -8.69 31.03
C MET A 443 -1.90 -8.56 32.07
N LEU A 444 -2.53 -7.40 32.13
CA LEU A 444 -3.58 -7.09 33.11
C LEU A 444 -5.00 -7.42 32.60
N ASP A 445 -5.20 -7.53 31.29
CA ASP A 445 -6.47 -7.96 30.71
C ASP A 445 -6.84 -9.35 31.24
N LYS A 446 -8.01 -9.47 31.86
CA LYS A 446 -8.49 -10.71 32.48
C LYS A 446 -9.24 -11.60 31.49
N GLU A 447 -9.69 -11.06 30.36
CA GLU A 447 -10.52 -11.77 29.37
C GLU A 447 -9.67 -12.39 28.24
N GLY A 448 -8.48 -11.86 27.94
CA GLY A 448 -7.60 -12.34 26.87
C GLY A 448 -6.76 -13.59 27.19
N HIS A 449 -7.12 -14.37 28.21
CA HIS A 449 -6.22 -15.30 28.90
C HIS A 449 -6.61 -16.79 28.84
N ASP A 450 -7.66 -17.16 28.11
CA ASP A 450 -8.04 -18.56 27.89
C ASP A 450 -7.36 -19.18 26.66
#